data_AF-A0A4Y4DIV7-F1
#
_entry.id   AF-A0A4Y4DIV7-F1
#
_cell.length_a   1.000
_cell.length_b   1.000
_cell.length_c   1.000
_cell.angle_alpha   90.00
_cell.angle_beta   90.00
_cell.angle_gamma   90.00
#
_symmetry.space_group_name_H-M   'P 1'
#
loop_
_entity.id
_entity.type
_entity.pdbx_description
1 polymer ?
#
loop_
_entity_poly.entity_id
_entity_poly.type
_entity_poly.pdbx_seq_one_letter_code
_entity_poly.pdbx_strand_id
1 'polypeptide(L)'
;MARPSSFSDVDAWRRSDDNIASIDLTSVELSAKTALVYVKVAELGELLEACGLKVEMSGAGLKATRAKSPLELTRMLEAEQKSWDEARKKYLEAIQDPASIENDWLRQSIDRHAKNEGMPPVEWPAEPEEEDDED
;
A
#
# COMPACT_ATOMS: atom_id res chain seq x y z
N MET A 1 -8.02 6.36 -13.85
CA MET A 1 -7.00 7.26 -13.34
C MET A 1 -6.27 7.78 -14.55
N ALA A 2 -5.23 8.57 -14.37
CA ALA A 2 -4.23 8.75 -15.42
C ALA A 2 -2.93 8.19 -14.87
N ARG A 3 -1.95 7.88 -15.73
CA ARG A 3 -0.61 7.48 -15.30
C ARG A 3 -0.10 8.46 -14.24
N PRO A 4 0.30 8.00 -13.04
CA PRO A 4 0.82 8.88 -11.99
C PRO A 4 1.99 9.72 -12.52
N SER A 5 1.91 11.04 -12.36
CA SER A 5 2.86 11.99 -12.90
C SER A 5 3.56 12.82 -11.83
N SER A 6 2.96 12.86 -10.64
CA SER A 6 3.37 13.69 -9.52
C SER A 6 3.17 12.96 -8.19
N PHE A 7 3.82 13.43 -7.13
CA PHE A 7 3.63 12.87 -5.79
C PHE A 7 2.20 13.05 -5.26
N SER A 8 1.46 14.04 -5.74
CA SER A 8 0.05 14.22 -5.41
C SER A 8 -0.85 13.09 -5.94
N ASP A 9 -0.36 12.34 -6.94
CA ASP A 9 -1.08 11.21 -7.54
C ASP A 9 -0.86 9.90 -6.76
N VAL A 10 0.14 9.84 -5.88
CA VAL A 10 0.39 8.69 -4.99
C VAL A 10 -0.65 8.71 -3.87
N ASP A 11 -1.16 7.55 -3.45
CA ASP A 11 -2.19 7.47 -2.41
C ASP A 11 -1.85 8.28 -1.14
N ALA A 12 -2.86 8.93 -0.56
CA ALA A 12 -2.68 9.77 0.63
C ALA A 12 -2.14 8.99 1.84
N TRP A 13 -2.54 7.72 2.00
CA TRP A 13 -1.98 6.83 3.02
C TRP A 13 -0.50 6.51 2.78
N ARG A 14 -0.06 6.47 1.52
CA ARG A 14 1.35 6.30 1.15
C ARG A 14 2.15 7.59 1.33
N ARG A 15 1.49 8.76 1.29
CA ARG A 15 2.10 10.08 1.55
C ARG A 15 2.26 10.42 3.03
N SER A 16 1.58 9.74 3.96
CA SER A 16 1.71 10.04 5.38
C SER A 16 3.11 9.71 5.91
N ASP A 17 3.47 10.33 7.04
CA ASP A 17 4.70 10.02 7.76
C ASP A 17 4.78 8.50 8.00
N ASP A 18 5.94 7.92 7.71
CA ASP A 18 6.13 6.49 7.95
C ASP A 18 6.28 6.25 9.45
N ASN A 19 5.49 5.30 9.96
CA ASN A 19 5.70 4.77 11.29
C ASN A 19 6.95 3.88 11.26
N ILE A 20 8.02 4.33 11.92
CA ILE A 20 9.28 3.59 11.97
C ILE A 20 9.28 2.67 13.19
N ALA A 21 8.71 3.14 14.29
CA ALA A 21 8.66 2.38 15.54
C ALA A 21 7.40 2.74 16.31
N SER A 22 6.73 1.73 16.87
CA SER A 22 5.62 1.93 17.79
C SER A 22 5.72 0.95 18.95
N ILE A 23 5.53 1.49 20.15
CA ILE A 23 5.50 0.75 21.42
C ILE A 23 4.14 1.01 22.04
N ASP A 24 3.35 -0.04 22.19
CA ASP A 24 2.04 0.00 22.84
C ASP A 24 2.19 -0.30 24.33
N LEU A 25 1.70 0.59 25.18
CA LEU A 25 1.72 0.47 26.64
C LEU A 25 0.33 0.26 27.24
N THR A 26 -0.73 0.14 26.43
CA THR A 26 -2.11 -0.04 26.91
C THR A 26 -2.33 -1.30 27.73
N SER A 27 -1.46 -2.31 27.58
CA SER A 27 -1.53 -3.58 28.31
C SER A 27 -0.76 -3.59 29.64
N VAL A 28 -0.08 -2.50 30.01
CA VAL A 28 0.79 -2.49 31.19
C VAL A 28 0.04 -1.94 32.41
N GLU A 29 -0.44 -2.84 33.28
CA GLU A 29 -1.09 -2.48 34.55
C GLU A 29 -0.14 -1.74 35.51
N LEU A 30 -0.67 -0.73 36.22
CA LEU A 30 0.06 0.25 37.03
C LEU A 30 0.63 -0.32 38.34
N SER A 31 1.69 -1.12 38.26
CA SER A 31 2.57 -1.43 39.39
C SER A 31 3.75 -0.44 39.45
N ALA A 32 4.48 -0.35 40.56
CA ALA A 32 5.69 0.48 40.63
C ALA A 32 6.76 0.14 39.57
N LYS A 33 6.81 -1.13 39.10
CA LYS A 33 7.68 -1.55 37.99
C LYS A 33 7.25 -0.95 36.65
N THR A 34 5.97 -0.59 36.51
CA THR A 34 5.38 0.02 35.32
C THR A 34 5.80 1.48 35.16
N ALA A 35 6.02 2.21 36.26
CA ALA A 35 6.57 3.57 36.21
C ALA A 35 7.98 3.60 35.59
N LEU A 36 8.81 2.58 35.88
CA LEU A 36 10.12 2.44 35.24
C LEU A 36 10.01 2.19 33.73
N VAL A 37 9.01 1.42 33.29
CA VAL A 37 8.75 1.19 31.86
C VAL A 37 8.39 2.51 31.17
N TYR A 38 7.52 3.33 31.78
CA TYR A 38 7.20 4.66 31.25
C TYR A 38 8.43 5.55 31.13
N VAL A 39 9.30 5.59 32.15
CA VAL A 39 10.55 6.38 32.11
C VAL A 39 11.46 5.89 30.98
N LYS A 40 11.62 4.57 30.81
CA LYS A 40 12.47 4.02 29.74
C LYS A 40 11.90 4.27 28.35
N VAL A 41 10.59 4.26 28.20
CA VAL A 41 9.94 4.61 26.93
C VAL A 41 10.08 6.10 26.64
N ALA A 42 9.99 6.97 27.66
CA ALA A 42 10.27 8.40 27.51
C ALA A 42 11.73 8.65 27.10
N GLU A 43 12.71 8.02 27.77
CA GLU A 43 14.14 8.09 27.41
C GLU A 43 14.38 7.64 25.95
N LEU A 44 13.72 6.56 25.52
CA LEU A 44 13.79 6.10 24.14
C LEU A 44 13.20 7.13 23.17
N GLY A 45 12.11 7.79 23.55
CA GLY A 45 11.52 8.89 22.78
C GLY A 45 12.50 10.03 22.55
N GLU A 46 13.18 10.50 23.60
CA GLU A 46 14.19 11.55 23.50
C GLU A 46 15.35 11.16 22.56
N LEU A 47 15.80 9.90 22.61
CA LEU A 47 16.85 9.39 21.71
C LEU A 47 16.39 9.35 20.24
N LEU A 48 15.13 8.97 20.01
CA LEU A 48 14.54 8.95 18.66
C LEU A 48 14.36 10.36 18.11
N GLU A 49 13.94 11.32 18.94
CA GLU A 49 13.89 12.74 18.57
C GLU A 49 15.27 13.31 18.24
N ALA A 50 16.29 12.95 19.02
CA ALA A 50 17.68 13.34 18.75
C ALA A 50 18.20 12.79 17.39
N CYS A 51 17.59 11.71 16.89
CA CYS A 51 17.86 11.16 15.57
C CYS A 51 17.03 11.81 14.45
N GLY A 52 16.26 12.87 14.75
CA GLY A 52 15.44 13.60 13.78
C GLY A 52 14.08 12.97 13.48
N LEU A 53 13.62 12.06 14.34
CA LEU A 53 12.28 11.47 14.24
C LEU A 53 11.25 12.34 14.96
N LYS A 54 10.03 12.35 14.45
CA LYS A 54 8.88 12.92 15.14
C LYS A 54 8.35 11.88 16.12
N VAL A 55 8.33 12.18 17.41
CA VAL A 55 7.83 11.26 18.44
C VAL A 55 6.50 11.77 19.01
N GLU A 56 5.52 10.89 19.10
CA GLU A 56 4.24 11.11 19.73
C GLU A 56 4.11 10.14 20.91
N MET A 57 4.17 10.69 22.12
CA MET A 57 3.95 9.94 23.35
C MET A 57 2.52 10.21 23.83
N SER A 58 1.76 9.14 24.04
CA SER A 58 0.38 9.18 24.51
C SER A 58 0.19 8.20 25.67
N GLY A 59 -0.98 8.25 26.32
CA GLY A 59 -1.33 7.24 27.33
C GLY A 59 -1.30 5.80 26.80
N ALA A 60 -1.43 5.62 25.49
CA ALA A 60 -1.38 4.33 24.81
C ALA A 60 0.05 3.87 24.46
N GLY A 61 1.08 4.71 24.67
CA GLY A 61 2.48 4.37 24.40
C GLY A 61 3.20 5.39 23.52
N LEU A 62 4.22 4.93 22.81
CA LEU A 62 5.11 5.76 22.00
C LEU A 62 5.01 5.40 20.53
N LYS A 63 4.90 6.42 19.68
CA LYS A 63 4.97 6.28 18.22
C LYS A 63 6.03 7.21 17.68
N ALA A 64 6.95 6.69 16.88
CA ALA A 64 7.99 7.47 16.22
C ALA A 64 7.81 7.38 14.70
N THR A 65 7.72 8.55 14.07
CA THR A 65 7.54 8.69 12.63
C THR A 65 8.64 9.52 11.99
N ARG A 66 8.81 9.40 10.67
CA ARG A 66 9.58 10.40 9.90
C ARG A 66 8.88 10.74 8.60
N ALA A 67 9.20 11.93 8.11
CA ALA A 67 8.94 12.29 6.73
C ALA A 67 9.79 11.42 5.80
N LYS A 68 9.18 10.97 4.69
CA LYS A 68 9.90 10.28 3.62
C LYS A 68 10.89 11.23 2.96
N SER A 69 12.08 10.73 2.64
CA SER A 69 13.06 11.51 1.87
C SER A 69 12.59 11.71 0.43
N PRO A 70 13.09 12.76 -0.27
CA PRO A 70 12.79 12.95 -1.69
C PRO A 70 13.10 11.71 -2.55
N LEU A 71 14.18 10.99 -2.24
CA LEU A 71 14.55 9.77 -2.95
C LEU A 71 13.53 8.64 -2.76
N GLU A 72 13.03 8.47 -1.53
CA GLU A 72 11.99 7.47 -1.21
C GLU A 72 10.68 7.82 -1.92
N LEU A 73 10.29 9.09 -1.90
CA LEU A 73 9.12 9.56 -2.64
C LEU A 73 9.27 9.28 -4.15
N THR A 74 10.43 9.59 -4.75
CA THR A 74 10.72 9.31 -6.17
C THR A 74 10.59 7.83 -6.47
N ARG A 75 11.20 6.95 -5.67
CA ARG A 75 11.10 5.50 -5.84
C ARG A 75 9.67 4.99 -5.75
N MET A 76 8.86 5.59 -4.88
CA MET A 76 7.44 5.25 -4.78
C MET A 76 6.67 5.66 -6.03
N LEU A 77 6.91 6.87 -6.55
CA LEU A 77 6.29 7.33 -7.79
C LEU A 77 6.71 6.43 -8.97
N GLU A 78 7.99 6.08 -9.07
CA GLU A 78 8.50 5.14 -10.08
C GLU A 78 7.85 3.76 -9.98
N ALA A 79 7.64 3.25 -8.76
CA ALA A 79 6.97 1.98 -8.54
C ALA A 79 5.49 2.02 -8.98
N GLU A 80 4.77 3.10 -8.66
CA GLU A 80 3.39 3.31 -9.10
C GLU A 80 3.29 3.45 -10.62
N GLN A 81 4.18 4.24 -11.22
CA GLN A 81 4.28 4.37 -12.67
C GLN A 81 4.54 3.03 -13.33
N LYS A 82 5.47 2.24 -12.80
CA LYS A 82 5.77 0.90 -13.30
C LYS A 82 4.57 -0.02 -13.19
N SER A 83 3.89 -0.05 -12.04
CA SER A 83 2.67 -0.86 -11.86
C SER A 83 1.57 -0.46 -12.84
N TRP A 84 1.41 0.85 -13.09
CA TRP A 84 0.46 1.36 -14.06
C TRP A 84 0.84 0.97 -15.49
N ASP A 85 2.13 1.10 -15.85
CA ASP A 85 2.65 0.74 -17.17
C ASP A 85 2.48 -0.77 -17.44
N GLU A 86 2.70 -1.62 -16.44
CA GLU A 86 2.47 -3.06 -16.51
C GLU A 86 0.98 -3.41 -16.67
N ALA A 87 0.10 -2.75 -15.92
CA ALA A 87 -1.35 -2.94 -16.06
C ALA A 87 -1.85 -2.51 -17.43
N ARG A 88 -1.34 -1.39 -17.96
CA ARG A 88 -1.66 -0.93 -19.31
C ARG A 88 -1.15 -1.89 -20.38
N LYS A 89 0.05 -2.43 -20.24
CA LYS A 89 0.60 -3.43 -21.16
C LYS A 89 -0.30 -4.66 -21.24
N LYS A 90 -0.70 -5.20 -20.07
CA LYS A 90 -1.62 -6.34 -19.98
C LYS A 90 -2.99 -6.06 -20.58
N TYR A 91 -3.54 -4.85 -20.36
CA TYR A 91 -4.78 -4.44 -21.00
C TYR A 91 -4.67 -4.41 -22.54
N LEU A 92 -3.57 -3.86 -23.07
CA LEU A 92 -3.34 -3.82 -24.52
C LEU A 92 -3.16 -5.22 -25.12
N GLU A 93 -2.48 -6.12 -24.41
CA GLU A 93 -2.37 -7.54 -24.78
C GLU A 93 -3.75 -8.21 -24.77
N ALA A 94 -4.55 -7.97 -23.73
CA ALA A 94 -5.88 -8.55 -23.59
C ALA A 94 -6.88 -8.08 -24.64
N ILE A 95 -6.79 -6.84 -25.15
CA ILE A 95 -7.63 -6.41 -26.29
C ILE A 95 -7.24 -7.14 -27.58
N GLN A 96 -5.94 -7.40 -27.77
CA GLN A 96 -5.44 -8.04 -28.99
C GLN A 96 -5.74 -9.53 -29.01
N ASP A 97 -5.56 -10.20 -27.87
CA ASP A 97 -5.81 -11.63 -27.68
C ASP A 97 -6.41 -11.89 -26.28
N PRO A 98 -7.74 -11.70 -26.13
CA PRO A 98 -8.42 -11.93 -24.86
C PRO A 98 -8.31 -13.38 -24.36
N ALA A 99 -8.18 -14.34 -25.28
CA ALA A 99 -8.12 -15.77 -24.96
C ALA A 99 -6.78 -16.17 -24.32
N SER A 100 -5.70 -15.41 -24.57
CA SER A 100 -4.39 -15.63 -23.93
C SER A 100 -4.39 -15.43 -22.41
N ILE A 101 -5.39 -14.73 -21.86
CA ILE A 101 -5.54 -14.50 -20.43
C ILE A 101 -6.56 -15.50 -19.88
N GLU A 102 -6.06 -16.66 -19.46
CA GLU A 102 -6.87 -17.77 -18.91
C GLU A 102 -7.30 -17.55 -17.46
N ASN A 103 -6.71 -16.57 -16.78
CA ASN A 103 -6.86 -16.42 -15.34
C ASN A 103 -7.87 -15.32 -14.94
N ASP A 104 -8.91 -15.68 -14.18
CA ASP A 104 -9.99 -14.75 -13.81
C ASP A 104 -9.58 -13.61 -12.88
N TRP A 105 -8.66 -13.85 -11.93
CA TRP A 105 -8.18 -12.75 -11.09
C TRP A 105 -7.42 -11.72 -11.92
N LEU A 106 -6.74 -12.17 -12.98
CA LEU A 106 -6.03 -11.30 -13.91
C LEU A 106 -7.02 -10.55 -14.83
N ARG A 107 -8.08 -11.21 -15.33
CA ARG A 107 -9.18 -10.57 -16.07
C ARG A 107 -9.83 -9.46 -15.24
N GLN A 108 -10.22 -9.76 -14.00
CA GLN A 108 -10.81 -8.78 -13.08
C GLN A 108 -9.86 -7.60 -12.78
N SER A 109 -8.55 -7.86 -12.69
CA SER A 109 -7.54 -6.82 -12.50
C SER A 109 -7.45 -5.89 -13.71
N ILE A 110 -7.47 -6.45 -14.92
CA ILE A 110 -7.45 -5.71 -16.19
C ILE A 110 -8.73 -4.88 -16.35
N ASP A 111 -9.90 -5.46 -16.08
CA ASP A 111 -11.18 -4.74 -16.15
C ASP A 111 -11.25 -3.58 -15.15
N ARG A 112 -10.71 -3.80 -13.94
CA ARG A 112 -10.60 -2.74 -12.94
C ARG A 112 -9.72 -1.60 -13.44
N HIS A 113 -8.58 -1.92 -14.05
CA HIS A 113 -7.71 -0.91 -14.66
C HIS A 113 -8.43 -0.17 -15.79
N ALA A 114 -9.05 -0.88 -16.73
CA ALA A 114 -9.79 -0.29 -17.85
C ALA A 114 -10.91 0.65 -17.37
N LYS A 115 -11.73 0.19 -16.42
CA LYS A 115 -12.80 0.98 -15.79
C LYS A 115 -12.25 2.23 -15.11
N ASN A 116 -11.17 2.08 -14.35
CA ASN A 116 -10.56 3.22 -13.66
C ASN A 116 -10.09 4.26 -14.68
N GLU A 117 -9.42 3.85 -15.75
CA GLU A 117 -8.90 4.72 -16.82
C GLU A 117 -9.96 5.22 -17.80
N GLY A 118 -11.22 4.78 -17.69
CA GLY A 118 -12.28 5.11 -18.65
C GLY A 118 -12.05 4.50 -20.04
N MET A 119 -11.28 3.41 -20.10
CA MET A 119 -11.03 2.66 -21.33
C MET A 119 -12.20 1.71 -21.63
N PRO A 120 -12.40 1.30 -22.90
CA PRO A 120 -13.38 0.28 -23.26
C PRO A 120 -13.17 -1.02 -22.46
N PRO A 121 -14.25 -1.74 -22.11
CA PRO A 121 -14.13 -3.06 -21.49
C PRO A 121 -13.51 -4.06 -22.46
N VAL A 122 -12.79 -5.06 -21.93
CA VAL A 122 -12.29 -6.18 -22.73
C VAL A 122 -13.44 -7.18 -22.92
N GLU A 123 -13.62 -7.66 -24.14
CA GLU A 123 -14.55 -8.75 -24.44
C GLU A 123 -13.87 -10.08 -24.15
N TRP A 124 -14.10 -10.61 -22.95
CA TRP A 124 -13.56 -11.91 -22.55
C TRP A 124 -14.31 -13.04 -23.27
N PRO A 125 -13.60 -14.11 -23.69
CA PRO A 125 -14.26 -15.28 -24.25
C PRO A 125 -15.18 -15.89 -23.19
N ALA A 126 -16.33 -16.43 -23.63
CA ALA A 126 -17.20 -17.21 -22.76
C ALA A 126 -16.37 -18.33 -22.12
N GLU A 127 -16.54 -18.53 -20.81
CA GLU A 127 -16.01 -19.72 -20.16
C GLU A 127 -16.58 -20.94 -20.90
N PRO A 128 -15.76 -21.98 -21.17
CA PRO A 128 -16.32 -23.22 -21.66
C PRO A 128 -17.37 -23.66 -20.64
N GLU A 129 -18.61 -23.84 -21.11
CA GLU A 129 -19.65 -24.48 -20.31
C GLU A 129 -19.03 -25.79 -19.83
N GLU A 130 -18.89 -25.98 -18.51
CA GLU A 130 -18.62 -27.29 -17.96
C GLU A 130 -19.80 -28.15 -18.44
N GLU A 131 -19.55 -28.99 -19.46
CA GLU A 131 -20.45 -30.10 -19.74
C GLU A 131 -20.49 -30.89 -18.44
N ASP A 132 -21.58 -30.70 -17.68
CA ASP A 132 -21.96 -31.60 -16.61
C ASP A 132 -22.03 -32.99 -17.26
N ASP A 133 -20.95 -33.77 -17.10
CA ASP A 133 -20.93 -35.19 -17.41
C ASP A 133 -21.96 -35.87 -16.49
N GLU A 134 -23.23 -35.83 -16.90
CA GLU A 134 -24.25 -36.76 -16.42
C GLU A 134 -23.95 -38.15 -16.99
N ASP A 135 -23.53 -39.03 -16.08
CA ASP A 135 -23.55 -40.51 -16.06
C ASP A 135 -22.26 -41.30 -16.37
#